data_AF-A0AAV1B0D9-F1
#
_entry.id   AF-A0AAV1B0D9-F1
#
_cell.length_a   1.000
_cell.length_b   1.000
_cell.length_c   1.000
_cell.angle_alpha   90.00
_cell.angle_beta   90.00
_cell.angle_gamma   90.00
#
_symmetry.space_group_name_H-M   'P 1'
#
loop_
_entity.id
_entity.type
_entity.pdbx_description
1 polymer ?
#
loop_
_entity_poly.entity_id
_entity_poly.type
_entity_poly.pdbx_seq_one_letter_code
_entity_poly.pdbx_strand_id
1 'polypeptide(L)'
;MLLSFGSMGRFYKAQLIEIALGLENSEQRFLWIVRSELDSEELNLEDLLPEGLLERTKENGMVVALEMNKSKDGFVSRIQLGDRIKELMDSYKGNKIRQMILKTKIGSKEARDQSGCSFVHLTKLTQLFKQKERTSSS
;
A
#
# COMPACT_ATOMS: atom_id res chain seq x y z
N MET A 1 -8.37 1.21 0.28
CA MET A 1 -7.75 0.71 -0.96
C MET A 1 -6.24 0.72 -0.79
N LEU A 2 -5.54 -0.38 -1.09
CA LEU A 2 -4.07 -0.40 -1.16
C LEU A 2 -3.65 -0.11 -2.59
N LEU A 3 -2.86 0.95 -2.80
CA LEU A 3 -2.19 1.22 -4.07
C LEU A 3 -0.70 0.86 -3.93
N SER A 4 -0.26 -0.11 -4.73
CA SER A 4 1.14 -0.53 -4.80
C SER A 4 1.43 -1.01 -6.22
N PHE A 5 2.56 -0.56 -6.77
CA PHE A 5 2.99 -0.91 -8.12
C PHE A 5 4.04 -2.03 -8.14
N GLY A 6 4.20 -2.75 -7.03
CA GLY A 6 5.10 -3.89 -6.93
C GLY A 6 6.59 -3.54 -7.02
N SER A 7 7.43 -4.51 -7.34
CA SER A 7 8.90 -4.38 -7.40
C SER A 7 9.41 -3.53 -8.56
N MET A 8 8.64 -3.47 -9.64
CA MET A 8 9.01 -2.79 -10.89
C MET A 8 8.41 -1.40 -11.03
N GLY A 9 7.36 -1.06 -10.27
CA GLY A 9 6.72 0.24 -10.33
C GLY A 9 7.53 1.32 -9.63
N ARG A 10 8.40 1.97 -10.40
CA ARG A 10 9.12 3.18 -10.01
C ARG A 10 8.70 4.29 -10.97
N PHE A 11 8.55 5.49 -10.44
CA PHE A 11 8.04 6.61 -11.23
C PHE A 11 8.86 7.87 -10.96
N TYR A 12 8.96 8.72 -11.97
CA TYR A 12 9.48 10.08 -11.81
C TYR A 12 8.52 10.94 -10.97
N LYS A 13 9.06 12.00 -10.38
CA LYS A 13 8.31 12.93 -9.51
C LYS A 13 7.00 13.43 -10.12
N ALA A 14 7.00 13.82 -11.41
CA ALA A 14 5.79 14.30 -12.08
C ALA A 14 4.65 13.27 -12.03
N GLN A 15 4.96 11.99 -12.24
CA GLN A 15 3.96 10.92 -12.19
C GLN A 15 3.50 10.62 -10.76
N LEU A 16 4.38 10.76 -9.76
CA LEU A 16 4.01 10.64 -8.35
C LEU A 16 3.03 11.76 -7.94
N ILE A 17 3.23 12.98 -8.46
CA ILE A 17 2.31 14.11 -8.24
C ILE A 17 0.92 13.80 -8.81
N GLU A 18 0.83 13.32 -10.05
CA GLU A 18 -0.47 12.96 -10.67
C GLU A 18 -1.20 11.87 -9.87
N ILE A 19 -0.47 10.85 -9.41
CA ILE A 19 -1.06 9.78 -8.57
C ILE A 19 -1.57 10.36 -7.25
N ALA A 20 -0.79 11.22 -6.60
CA ALA A 20 -1.18 11.87 -5.35
C ALA A 20 -2.47 12.69 -5.50
N LEU A 21 -2.56 13.51 -6.54
CA LEU A 21 -3.74 14.33 -6.83
C LEU A 21 -4.96 13.45 -7.19
N GLY A 22 -4.76 12.38 -7.95
CA GLY A 22 -5.82 11.42 -8.26
C GLY A 22 -6.37 10.71 -7.02
N LEU A 23 -5.49 10.32 -6.09
CA LEU A 23 -5.88 9.73 -4.81
C LEU A 23 -6.64 10.72 -3.94
N GLU A 24 -6.17 11.96 -3.85
CA GLU A 24 -6.83 13.06 -3.14
C GLU A 24 -8.25 13.30 -3.68
N ASN A 25 -8.38 13.51 -4.99
CA ASN A 25 -9.65 13.79 -5.66
C ASN A 25 -10.64 12.61 -5.61
N SER A 26 -10.16 11.40 -5.35
CA SER A 26 -11.05 10.23 -5.24
C SER A 26 -11.92 10.25 -3.99
N GLU A 27 -11.53 11.02 -2.95
CA GLU A 27 -12.13 11.03 -1.61
C GLU A 27 -12.21 9.64 -0.95
N GLN A 28 -11.55 8.63 -1.53
CA GLN A 28 -11.59 7.26 -1.05
C GLN A 28 -10.51 7.02 0.00
N ARG A 29 -10.79 6.08 0.91
CA ARG A 29 -9.78 5.66 1.86
C ARG A 29 -8.64 4.91 1.20
N PHE A 30 -7.39 5.39 1.31
CA PHE A 30 -6.26 4.76 0.63
C PHE A 30 -5.02 4.53 1.53
N LEU A 31 -4.23 3.52 1.16
CA LEU A 31 -2.86 3.29 1.60
C LEU A 31 -1.99 3.22 0.34
N TRP A 32 -1.05 4.14 0.18
CA TRP A 32 -0.16 4.15 -0.97
C TRP A 32 1.29 3.89 -0.56
N ILE A 33 1.92 2.90 -1.19
CA ILE A 33 3.35 2.60 -1.05
C ILE A 33 4.10 3.32 -2.16
N VAL A 34 4.87 4.36 -1.80
CA VAL A 34 5.63 5.18 -2.75
C VAL A 34 7.01 4.59 -2.97
N ARG A 35 7.44 4.53 -4.23
CA ARG A 35 8.79 4.17 -4.67
C ARG A 35 9.22 5.12 -5.80
N SER A 36 10.35 5.81 -5.62
CA SER A 36 10.90 6.76 -6.61
C SER A 36 12.04 6.12 -7.41
N GLU A 37 12.28 6.62 -8.63
CA GLU A 37 13.47 6.32 -9.44
C GLU A 37 14.71 7.14 -9.07
N LEU A 38 14.57 8.11 -8.17
CA LEU A 38 15.67 9.00 -7.86
C LEU A 38 16.63 8.33 -6.86
N ASP A 39 17.86 8.08 -7.31
CA ASP A 39 18.98 7.50 -6.53
C ASP A 39 19.61 8.50 -5.54
N SER A 40 18.83 9.43 -4.98
CA SER A 40 19.36 10.48 -4.11
C SER A 40 19.02 10.21 -2.65
N GLU A 41 20.07 10.15 -1.82
CA GLU A 41 20.03 9.82 -0.40
C GLU A 41 19.31 10.86 0.49
N GLU A 42 18.76 11.92 -0.10
CA GLU A 42 18.25 13.11 0.62
C GLU A 42 16.82 13.51 0.24
N LEU A 43 16.09 12.72 -0.54
CA LEU A 43 14.72 13.12 -0.92
C LEU A 43 13.75 12.85 0.23
N ASN A 44 13.14 13.91 0.77
CA ASN A 44 12.05 13.71 1.72
C ASN A 44 10.80 13.31 0.94
N LEU A 45 9.97 12.46 1.55
CA LEU A 45 8.66 12.12 0.98
C LEU A 45 7.82 13.37 0.68
N GLU A 46 7.95 14.42 1.49
CA GLU A 46 7.31 15.71 1.23
C GLU A 46 7.80 16.36 -0.09
N ASP A 47 9.05 16.14 -0.49
CA ASP A 47 9.61 16.67 -1.74
C ASP A 47 9.10 15.94 -2.98
N LEU A 48 8.59 14.71 -2.82
CA LEU A 48 8.06 13.88 -3.90
C LEU A 48 6.56 14.04 -4.11
N LEU A 49 5.87 14.76 -3.21
CA LEU A 49 4.43 14.89 -3.18
C LEU A 49 4.01 16.36 -3.34
N PRO A 50 2.75 16.61 -3.73
CA PRO A 50 2.18 17.95 -3.64
C PRO A 50 2.30 18.49 -2.22
N GLU A 51 2.67 19.76 -2.11
CA GLU A 51 2.79 20.45 -0.82
C GLU A 51 1.49 20.29 -0.02
N GLY A 52 1.60 19.95 1.26
CA GLY A 52 0.46 19.79 2.17
C GLY A 52 -0.42 18.55 1.94
N LEU A 53 -0.11 17.67 0.98
CA LEU A 53 -0.91 16.47 0.71
C LEU A 53 -1.08 15.58 1.96
N LEU A 54 0.00 15.37 2.72
CA LEU A 54 -0.04 14.52 3.92
C LEU A 54 -1.01 15.06 4.97
N GLU A 55 -1.08 16.38 5.12
CA GLU A 55 -2.04 17.02 6.03
C GLU A 55 -3.47 16.98 5.50
N ARG A 56 -3.69 17.23 4.21
CA ARG A 56 -5.03 17.19 3.60
C ARG A 56 -5.63 15.80 3.61
N THR A 57 -4.80 14.78 3.40
CA THR A 57 -5.22 13.39 3.36
C THR A 57 -5.21 12.69 4.71
N LYS A 58 -4.78 13.33 5.81
CA LYS A 58 -4.57 12.66 7.11
C LYS A 58 -5.76 11.88 7.68
N GLU A 59 -6.99 12.28 7.34
CA GLU A 59 -8.22 11.63 7.81
C GLU A 59 -8.66 10.49 6.89
N ASN A 60 -8.32 10.57 5.61
CA ASN A 60 -8.84 9.69 4.56
C ASN A 60 -7.75 8.82 3.91
N GLY A 61 -6.47 9.13 4.03
CA GLY A 61 -5.40 8.52 3.26
C GLY A 61 -4.12 8.37 4.06
N MET A 62 -3.34 7.34 3.72
CA MET A 62 -2.03 7.11 4.30
C MET A 62 -1.01 6.90 3.18
N VAL A 63 0.00 7.76 3.12
CA VAL A 63 1.14 7.58 2.23
C VAL A 63 2.30 7.02 3.04
N VAL A 64 2.79 5.85 2.65
CA VAL A 64 3.95 5.21 3.27
C VAL A 64 5.06 5.17 2.23
N ALA A 65 6.12 5.92 2.47
CA ALA A 65 7.39 5.71 1.78
C ALA A 65 8.34 4.96 2.71
N LEU A 66 8.84 3.85 2.22
CA LEU A 66 9.99 3.16 2.80
C LEU A 66 11.08 3.22 1.75
N GLU A 67 11.86 4.29 1.82
CA GLU A 67 13.01 4.44 0.95
C GLU A 67 14.16 3.57 1.45
N MET A 68 14.79 2.89 0.51
CA MET A 68 15.99 2.11 0.72
C MET A 68 16.99 2.56 -0.33
N ASN A 69 18.01 3.31 0.06
CA ASN A 69 19.14 3.65 -0.81
C ASN A 69 19.82 2.33 -1.21
N LYS A 70 19.88 2.04 -2.50
CA LYS A 70 20.51 0.83 -2.99
C LYS A 70 21.93 1.16 -3.42
N SER A 71 22.86 0.23 -3.24
CA SER A 71 24.11 0.29 -3.99
C SER A 71 23.83 0.14 -5.48
N LYS A 72 24.83 0.45 -6.33
CA LYS A 72 24.70 0.45 -7.79
C LYS A 72 24.23 -0.87 -8.41
N ASP A 73 24.41 -1.98 -7.69
CA ASP A 73 23.94 -3.33 -8.04
C ASP A 73 22.51 -3.64 -7.56
N GLY A 74 21.84 -2.67 -6.94
CA GLY A 74 20.51 -2.82 -6.37
C GLY A 74 20.49 -3.44 -4.97
N PHE A 75 21.65 -3.68 -4.35
CA PHE A 75 21.74 -4.28 -3.02
C PHE A 75 21.43 -3.27 -1.92
N VAL A 76 20.74 -3.72 -0.86
CA VAL A 76 20.42 -2.92 0.33
C VAL A 76 21.22 -3.49 1.49
N SER A 77 22.02 -2.65 2.17
CA SER A 77 22.89 -3.15 3.23
C SER A 77 22.09 -3.56 4.48
N ARG A 78 22.60 -4.55 5.21
CA ARG A 78 21.99 -5.01 6.47
C ARG A 78 21.86 -3.90 7.52
N ILE A 79 22.81 -2.96 7.51
CA ILE A 79 22.88 -1.84 8.45
C ILE A 79 21.71 -0.90 8.16
N GLN A 80 21.63 -0.45 6.91
CA GLN A 80 20.57 0.42 6.45
C GLN A 80 19.18 -0.19 6.59
N LEU A 81 19.02 -1.47 6.25
CA LEU A 81 17.76 -2.18 6.46
C LEU A 81 17.39 -2.19 7.94
N GLY A 82 18.36 -2.44 8.82
CA GLY A 82 18.18 -2.36 10.27
C GLY A 82 17.71 -0.98 10.73
N ASP A 83 18.36 0.09 10.24
CA ASP A 83 18.02 1.46 10.60
C ASP A 83 16.60 1.83 10.16
N ARG A 84 16.19 1.45 8.94
CA ARG A 84 14.83 1.69 8.46
C ARG A 84 13.77 0.85 9.17
N ILE A 85 14.09 -0.40 9.52
CA ILE A 85 13.20 -1.20 10.37
C ILE A 85 13.05 -0.52 11.73
N LYS A 86 14.14 -0.05 12.33
CA LYS A 86 14.11 0.61 13.63
C LYS A 86 13.29 1.90 13.57
N GLU A 87 13.47 2.73 12.56
CA GLU A 87 12.62 3.90 12.33
C GLU A 87 11.15 3.50 12.17
N LEU A 88 10.85 2.48 11.36
CA LEU A 88 9.49 2.01 11.19
C LEU A 88 8.89 1.48 12.48
N MET A 89 9.67 0.85 13.36
CA MET A 89 9.21 0.21 14.60
C MET A 89 9.15 1.18 15.78
N ASP A 90 10.09 2.10 15.90
CA ASP A 90 10.27 2.88 17.13
C ASP A 90 9.83 4.34 16.97
N SER A 91 9.73 4.85 15.72
CA SER A 91 9.30 6.24 15.51
C SER A 91 7.82 6.45 15.78
N TYR A 92 7.46 7.68 16.16
CA TYR A 92 6.07 8.11 16.29
C TYR A 92 5.28 7.94 14.98
N LYS A 93 5.90 8.31 13.85
CA LYS A 93 5.33 8.12 12.49
C LYS A 93 5.07 6.65 12.22
N GLY A 94 6.05 5.79 12.50
CA GLY A 94 5.95 4.33 12.38
C GLY A 94 4.86 3.73 13.27
N ASN A 95 4.73 4.20 14.52
CA ASN A 95 3.69 3.75 15.44
C ASN A 95 2.28 4.11 14.93
N LYS A 96 2.07 5.34 14.46
CA LYS A 96 0.81 5.74 13.81
C LYS A 96 0.47 4.84 12.62
N ILE A 97 1.45 4.55 11.76
CA ILE A 97 1.27 3.64 10.61
C ILE A 97 0.83 2.25 11.07
N ARG A 98 1.53 1.64 12.05
CA ARG A 98 1.21 0.28 12.52
C ARG A 98 -0.15 0.20 13.22
N GLN A 99 -0.50 1.17 14.06
CA GLN A 99 -1.82 1.23 14.71
C GLN A 99 -2.96 1.29 13.69
N MET A 100 -2.78 2.08 12.63
CA MET A 100 -3.76 2.21 11.57
C MET A 100 -3.87 0.93 10.72
N ILE A 101 -2.75 0.28 10.38
CA ILE A 101 -2.75 -1.03 9.70
C ILE A 101 -3.45 -2.09 10.55
N LEU A 102 -3.23 -2.10 11.88
CA LEU A 102 -3.90 -3.01 12.80
C LEU A 102 -5.42 -2.83 12.76
N LYS A 103 -5.92 -1.59 12.82
CA LYS A 103 -7.36 -1.30 12.69
C LYS A 103 -7.93 -1.78 11.35
N THR A 104 -7.20 -1.53 10.26
CA THR A 104 -7.60 -1.97 8.92
C THR A 104 -7.61 -3.50 8.77
N LYS A 105 -6.63 -4.18 9.38
CA LYS A 105 -6.53 -5.64 9.41
C LYS A 105 -7.66 -6.29 10.21
N ILE A 106 -8.03 -5.69 11.33
CA ILE A 106 -9.18 -6.11 12.14
C ILE A 106 -10.46 -6.00 11.30
N GLY A 107 -10.73 -4.85 10.69
CA GLY A 107 -11.90 -4.69 9.80
C GLY A 107 -11.89 -5.64 8.58
N SER A 108 -10.71 -5.95 8.04
CA SER A 108 -10.56 -6.93 6.96
C SER A 108 -10.78 -8.37 7.42
N LYS A 109 -10.44 -8.70 8.67
CA LYS A 109 -10.69 -10.01 9.28
C LYS A 109 -12.18 -10.19 9.57
N GLU A 110 -12.85 -9.16 10.06
CA GLU A 110 -14.30 -9.12 10.23
C GLU A 110 -15.03 -9.32 8.88
N ALA A 111 -14.53 -8.71 7.80
CA ALA A 111 -15.06 -8.90 6.45
C ALA A 111 -14.79 -10.29 5.82
N ARG A 112 -13.94 -11.13 6.45
CA ARG A 112 -13.62 -12.51 6.02
C ARG A 112 -14.24 -13.58 6.92
N ASP A 113 -15.06 -13.17 7.89
CA ASP A 113 -15.89 -14.11 8.63
C ASP A 113 -16.83 -14.86 7.67
N GLN A 114 -17.46 -15.95 8.09
CA GLN A 114 -18.31 -16.79 7.21
C GLN A 114 -19.50 -16.02 6.59
N SER A 115 -19.83 -14.85 7.14
CA SER A 115 -20.82 -13.89 6.65
C SER A 115 -20.25 -12.82 5.69
N GLY A 116 -18.94 -12.86 5.42
CA GLY A 116 -18.19 -11.86 4.68
C GLY A 116 -18.39 -11.92 3.16
N CYS A 117 -18.44 -10.76 2.52
CA CYS A 117 -18.71 -10.63 1.08
C CYS A 117 -17.69 -11.35 0.16
N SER A 118 -16.43 -11.47 0.60
CA SER A 118 -15.40 -12.26 -0.13
C SER A 118 -15.66 -13.77 -0.05
N PHE A 119 -16.12 -14.27 1.10
CA PHE A 119 -16.47 -15.68 1.30
C PHE A 119 -17.73 -16.03 0.50
N VAL A 120 -18.75 -15.16 0.53
CA VAL A 120 -20.00 -15.33 -0.23
C VAL A 120 -19.73 -15.37 -1.75
N HIS A 121 -18.93 -14.45 -2.29
CA HIS A 121 -18.61 -14.47 -3.73
C HIS A 121 -17.80 -15.69 -4.15
N LEU A 122 -16.79 -16.10 -3.37
CA LEU A 122 -16.01 -17.29 -3.65
C LEU A 122 -16.85 -18.57 -3.57
N THR A 123 -17.80 -18.62 -2.63
CA THR A 123 -18.72 -19.76 -2.47
C THR A 123 -19.67 -19.86 -3.66
N LYS A 124 -20.22 -18.73 -4.12
CA LYS A 124 -21.07 -18.67 -5.32
C LYS A 124 -20.33 -19.11 -6.58
N LEU A 125 -19.06 -18.70 -6.72
CA LEU A 125 -18.20 -19.08 -7.84
C LEU A 125 -17.87 -20.59 -7.82
N THR A 126 -17.63 -21.15 -6.63
CA THR A 126 -17.43 -22.60 -6.44
C THR A 126 -18.69 -23.41 -6.78
N GLN A 127 -19.88 -22.90 -6.44
CA GLN A 127 -21.16 -23.54 -6.80
C GLN A 127 -21.41 -23.54 -8.31
N LEU A 128 -21.07 -22.44 -9.01
CA LEU A 128 -21.18 -22.36 -10.46
C LEU A 128 -20.29 -23.39 -11.18
N PHE A 129 -19.06 -23.59 -10.70
CA PHE A 129 -18.19 -24.64 -11.25
C PHE A 129 -18.75 -26.04 -11.03
N LYS A 130 -19.29 -26.33 -9.84
CA LYS A 130 -19.95 -27.62 -9.55
C LYS A 130 -21.21 -27.86 -10.40
N GLN A 131 -21.96 -26.81 -10.72
CA GLN A 131 -23.10 -26.90 -11.64
C GLN A 131 -22.63 -27.14 -13.07
N LYS A 132 -21.61 -26.39 -13.54
CA LYS A 132 -21.07 -26.52 -14.89
C LYS A 132 -20.54 -27.93 -15.17
N GLU A 133 -19.79 -28.52 -14.23
CA GLU A 133 -19.26 -29.89 -14.36
C GLU A 133 -20.36 -30.96 -14.40
N ARG A 134 -21.47 -30.76 -13.67
CA ARG A 134 -22.63 -31.67 -13.73
C ARG A 134 -23.37 -31.57 -15.05
N THR A 135 -23.52 -30.36 -15.60
CA THR A 135 -24.21 -30.13 -16.88
C THR A 135 -23.39 -30.52 -18.11
N SER A 136 -22.06 -30.62 -18.00
CA SER A 136 -21.17 -31.06 -19.08
C SER A 136 -20.91 -32.56 -19.12
N SER A 137 -21.41 -33.30 -18.13
CA SER A 137 -21.28 -34.77 -18.03
C SER A 137 -22.61 -35.51 -18.29
N SER A 138 -23.63 -34.77 -18.76
CA SER A 138 -24.97 -35.26 -19.15
C SER A 138 -25.19 -34.98 -20.64
#